data_AF-A0A845PZC9-F1
#
_entry.id   AF-A0A845PZC9-F1
#
_cell.length_a   1.000
_cell.length_b   1.000
_cell.length_c   1.000
_cell.angle_alpha   90.00
_cell.angle_beta   90.00
_cell.angle_gamma   90.00
#
_symmetry.space_group_name_H-M   'P 1'
#
loop_
_entity.id
_entity.type
_entity.pdbx_description
1 polymer ?
#
loop_
_entity_poly.entity_id
_entity_poly.type
_entity_poly.pdbx_seq_one_letter_code
_entity_poly.pdbx_strand_id
1 'polypeptide(L)'
;AKTTNSIFLCDNQGQMLAMGSPKSGHHHDLYQIEASLKEILSLLSEVEIDHKELFLNADAGFDSENLRQILEKEEIIANIKT
;
A
#
# COMPACT_ATOMS: atom_id res chain seq x y z
N ALA A 1 15.04 17.85 4.91
CA ALA A 1 15.31 16.52 5.49
C ALA A 1 15.42 15.50 4.35
N LYS A 2 16.17 14.40 4.51
CA LYS A 2 16.08 13.26 3.58
C LYS A 2 15.02 12.31 4.13
N THR A 3 13.87 12.28 3.49
CA THR A 3 12.71 11.45 3.87
C THR A 3 12.55 10.28 2.92
N THR A 4 11.83 9.25 3.37
CA THR A 4 11.50 8.06 2.59
C THR A 4 10.01 7.78 2.76
N ASN A 5 9.32 7.53 1.65
CA ASN A 5 7.93 7.14 1.61
C ASN A 5 7.83 5.64 1.32
N SER A 6 6.93 4.96 2.04
CA SER A 6 6.65 3.54 1.89
C SER A 6 5.21 3.24 2.26
N ILE A 7 4.63 2.22 1.63
CA ILE A 7 3.31 1.70 1.96
C ILE A 7 3.38 0.28 2.47
N PHE A 8 2.38 -0.09 3.27
CA PHE A 8 2.32 -1.34 4.00
C PHE A 8 0.94 -1.95 3.93
N LEU A 9 0.88 -3.27 3.81
CA LEU A 9 -0.33 -4.04 4.07
C LEU A 9 -0.24 -4.68 5.45
N CYS A 10 -1.33 -4.63 6.19
CA CYS A 10 -1.45 -5.26 7.50
C CYS A 10 -2.75 -6.07 7.63
N ASP A 11 -2.74 -7.00 8.58
CA ASP A 11 -3.96 -7.71 8.98
C ASP A 11 -4.88 -6.84 9.85
N ASN A 12 -5.98 -7.44 10.31
CA ASN A 12 -6.99 -6.78 11.14
C ASN A 12 -6.53 -6.45 12.57
N GLN A 13 -5.38 -6.95 13.03
CA GLN A 13 -4.75 -6.59 14.30
C GLN A 13 -3.70 -5.49 14.12
N GLY A 14 -3.47 -5.05 12.88
CA GLY A 14 -2.42 -4.09 12.54
C GLY A 14 -1.04 -4.73 12.41
N GLN A 15 -0.92 -6.06 12.35
CA GLN A 15 0.35 -6.73 12.08
C GLN A 15 0.73 -6.51 10.62
N MET A 16 1.88 -5.89 10.42
CA MET A 16 2.43 -5.66 9.09
C MET A 16 2.85 -6.99 8.46
N LEU A 17 2.41 -7.24 7.23
CA LEU A 17 2.70 -8.46 6.47
C LEU A 17 3.65 -8.21 5.31
N ALA A 18 3.50 -7.07 4.64
CA ALA A 18 4.33 -6.72 3.49
C ALA A 18 4.51 -5.20 3.35
N MET A 19 5.63 -4.82 2.72
CA MET A 19 6.07 -3.44 2.54
C MET A 19 6.53 -3.26 1.09
N GLY A 20 6.12 -2.15 0.46
CA GLY A 20 6.61 -1.78 -0.87
C GLY A 20 8.02 -1.18 -0.80
N SER A 21 8.78 -1.27 -1.90
CA SER A 21 10.13 -0.72 -1.96
C SER A 21 10.18 0.75 -1.53
N PRO A 22 11.16 1.15 -0.71
CA PRO A 22 11.27 2.52 -0.22
C PRO A 22 11.49 3.50 -1.37
N LYS A 23 10.74 4.61 -1.36
CA LYS A 23 10.86 5.70 -2.33
C LYS A 23 11.41 6.95 -1.68
N SER A 24 12.23 7.70 -2.41
CA SER A 24 12.72 9.00 -1.92
C SER A 24 11.55 9.93 -1.67
N GLY A 25 11.45 10.49 -0.48
CA GLY A 25 10.39 11.43 -0.09
C GLY A 25 10.57 12.85 -0.67
N HIS A 26 11.54 13.06 -1.57
CA HIS A 26 11.56 14.24 -2.44
C HIS A 26 10.53 14.15 -3.58
N HIS A 27 9.95 12.97 -3.81
CA HIS A 27 8.81 12.81 -4.72
C HIS A 27 7.49 13.01 -3.97
N HIS A 28 6.40 13.30 -4.70
CA HIS A 28 5.07 13.32 -4.11
C HIS A 28 4.65 11.92 -3.63
N ASP A 29 3.74 11.85 -2.66
CA ASP A 29 3.35 10.61 -1.99
C ASP A 29 2.77 9.55 -2.95
N LEU A 30 2.06 9.99 -4.00
CA LEU A 30 1.52 9.11 -5.04
C LEU A 30 2.55 8.62 -6.07
N TYR A 31 3.81 9.05 -5.97
CA TYR A 31 4.84 8.67 -6.94
C TYR A 31 5.08 7.16 -6.94
N GLN A 32 4.77 6.52 -8.07
CA GLN A 32 4.88 5.07 -8.26
C GLN A 32 4.05 4.22 -7.28
N ILE A 33 3.00 4.78 -6.69
CA ILE A 33 2.19 4.09 -5.68
C ILE A 33 1.61 2.77 -6.20
N GLU A 34 1.15 2.74 -7.45
CA GLU A 34 0.63 1.52 -8.08
C GLU A 34 1.71 0.45 -8.26
N ALA A 35 2.92 0.86 -8.61
CA ALA A 35 4.04 -0.07 -8.80
C ALA A 35 4.45 -0.67 -7.45
N SER A 36 4.50 0.15 -6.41
CA SER A 36 4.75 -0.30 -5.03
C SER A 36 3.64 -1.24 -4.52
N LEU A 37 2.37 -0.97 -4.85
CA LEU A 37 1.27 -1.87 -4.47
C LEU A 37 1.37 -3.20 -5.23
N LYS A 38 1.63 -3.18 -6.54
CA LYS A 38 1.82 -4.40 -7.35
C LYS A 38 3.01 -5.23 -6.87
N GLU A 39 4.09 -4.60 -6.43
CA GLU A 39 5.24 -5.27 -5.82
C GLU A 39 4.83 -6.02 -4.54
N ILE A 40 4.07 -5.38 -3.66
CA ILE A 40 3.54 -6.03 -2.45
C ILE A 40 2.65 -7.23 -2.81
N LEU A 41 1.73 -7.05 -3.76
CA LEU A 41 0.80 -8.10 -4.18
C LEU A 41 1.55 -9.30 -4.80
N SER A 42 2.56 -9.04 -5.63
CA SER A 42 3.41 -10.09 -6.20
C SER A 42 4.12 -10.86 -5.09
N LEU A 43 4.70 -10.15 -4.11
CA LEU A 43 5.39 -10.77 -2.99
C LEU A 43 4.45 -11.69 -2.19
N LEU A 44 3.25 -11.21 -1.84
CA LEU A 44 2.26 -12.01 -1.10
C LEU A 44 1.82 -13.24 -1.90
N SER A 45 1.58 -13.07 -3.20
CA SER A 45 1.22 -14.18 -4.10
C SER A 45 2.33 -15.22 -4.24
N GLU A 46 3.60 -14.80 -4.26
CA GLU A 46 4.76 -15.70 -4.36
C GLU A 46 4.92 -16.60 -3.13
N VAL A 47 4.51 -16.11 -1.96
CA VAL A 47 4.54 -16.86 -0.70
C VAL A 47 3.17 -17.44 -0.31
N GLU A 48 2.21 -17.45 -1.24
CA GLU A 48 0.87 -18.01 -1.07
C GLU A 48 0.08 -17.41 0.12
N ILE A 49 0.32 -16.13 0.44
CA ILE A 49 -0.47 -15.38 1.42
C ILE A 49 -1.61 -14.67 0.69
N ASP A 50 -2.85 -14.95 1.10
CA ASP A 50 -4.03 -14.25 0.58
C ASP A 50 -4.01 -12.79 1.06
N HIS A 51 -4.12 -11.85 0.11
CA HIS A 51 -4.10 -10.42 0.38
C HIS A 51 -5.50 -9.81 0.51
N LYS A 52 -6.55 -10.58 0.24
CA LYS A 52 -7.93 -10.12 0.38
C LYS A 52 -8.22 -9.74 1.82
N GLU A 53 -9.02 -8.69 2.00
CA GLU A 53 -9.40 -8.12 3.29
C GLU A 53 -8.23 -7.58 4.14
N LEU A 54 -7.01 -7.57 3.62
CA LEU A 54 -5.91 -6.83 4.24
C LEU A 54 -6.17 -5.33 4.17
N PHE A 55 -5.49 -4.60 5.04
CA PHE A 55 -5.62 -3.15 5.15
C PHE A 55 -4.41 -2.45 4.57
N LEU A 56 -4.65 -1.47 3.69
CA LEU A 56 -3.65 -0.45 3.36
C LEU A 56 -3.80 0.71 4.35
N ASN A 57 -2.84 0.82 5.28
CA ASN A 57 -2.73 1.97 6.15
C ASN A 57 -1.89 3.05 5.46
N ALA A 58 -2.50 4.20 5.18
CA ALA A 58 -1.81 5.34 4.60
C ALA A 58 -2.38 6.67 5.12
N ASP A 59 -1.59 7.74 5.03
CA ASP A 59 -2.07 9.09 5.30
C ASP A 59 -2.82 9.69 4.10
N ALA A 60 -3.44 10.85 4.30
CA ALA A 60 -4.25 11.54 3.29
C ALA A 60 -3.46 11.90 2.01
N GLY A 61 -2.13 12.00 2.07
CA GLY A 61 -1.29 12.28 0.90
C GLY A 61 -1.27 11.15 -0.12
N PHE A 62 -1.56 9.92 0.31
CA PHE A 62 -1.67 8.74 -0.55
C PHE A 62 -3.10 8.53 -1.10
N ASP A 63 -4.07 9.35 -0.70
CA ASP A 63 -5.45 9.19 -1.17
C ASP A 63 -5.58 9.66 -2.63
N SER A 64 -5.95 8.74 -3.52
CA SER A 64 -6.29 9.07 -4.90
C SER A 64 -7.37 8.12 -5.42
N GLU A 65 -8.18 8.61 -6.35
CA GLU A 65 -9.25 7.83 -6.97
C GLU A 65 -8.72 6.55 -7.62
N ASN A 66 -7.61 6.65 -8.33
CA ASN A 66 -6.98 5.51 -8.99
C ASN A 66 -6.46 4.47 -7.99
N LEU A 67 -5.83 4.91 -6.89
CA LEU A 67 -5.43 3.97 -5.83
C LEU A 67 -6.64 3.27 -5.22
N ARG A 68 -7.72 4.02 -4.92
CA ARG A 68 -8.97 3.43 -4.38
C ARG A 68 -9.58 2.39 -5.31
N GLN A 69 -9.62 2.65 -6.62
CA GLN A 69 -10.13 1.69 -7.61
C GLN A 69 -9.30 0.39 -7.64
N ILE A 70 -7.97 0.50 -7.53
CA ILE A 70 -7.10 -0.69 -7.47
C ILE A 70 -7.35 -1.47 -6.19
N LEU A 71 -7.44 -0.80 -5.04
CA LEU A 71 -7.70 -1.47 -3.76
C LEU A 71 -9.05 -2.17 -3.75
N GLU A 72 -10.10 -1.54 -4.28
CA GLU A 72 -11.42 -2.15 -4.42
C GLU A 72 -11.39 -3.40 -5.32
N LYS A 73 -10.70 -3.32 -6.47
CA LYS A 73 -10.56 -4.46 -7.38
C LYS A 73 -9.82 -5.65 -6.75
N GLU A 74 -8.81 -5.37 -5.94
CA GLU A 74 -7.99 -6.38 -5.27
C GLU A 74 -8.57 -6.81 -3.90
N GLU A 75 -9.76 -6.33 -3.55
CA GLU A 75 -10.45 -6.61 -2.28
C GLU A 75 -9.63 -6.20 -1.03
N ILE A 76 -8.83 -5.13 -1.14
CA ILE A 76 -8.04 -4.53 -0.05
C ILE A 76 -8.79 -3.37 0.58
N ILE A 77 -8.80 -3.32 1.90
CA ILE A 77 -9.48 -2.28 2.68
C ILE A 77 -8.58 -1.04 2.78
N ALA A 78 -9.03 0.07 2.21
CA ALA A 78 -8.35 1.35 2.36
C ALA A 78 -8.60 1.95 3.75
N ASN A 79 -7.61 1.88 4.65
CA ASN A 79 -7.64 2.58 5.94
C ASN A 79 -6.86 3.91 5.84
N ILE A 80 -7.43 4.83 5.08
CA ILE A 80 -6.86 6.15 4.82
C ILE A 80 -7.72 7.19 5.53
N LYS A 81 -7.13 7.92 6.47
CA LYS A 81 -7.84 9.04 7.14
C LYS A 81 -8.01 10.18 6.14
N THR A 82 -9.26 10.56 5.92
CA THR A 82 -9.66 11.74 5.14
C THR A 82 -9.76 12.98 6.02
#